data_AF-A0A2D4HDF1-F1
#
_entry.id   AF-A0A2D4HDF1-F1
#
_cell.length_a   1.000
_cell.length_b   1.000
_cell.length_c   1.000
_cell.angle_alpha   90.00
_cell.angle_beta   90.00
_cell.angle_gamma   90.00
#
_symmetry.space_group_name_H-M   'P 1'
#
loop_
_entity.id
_entity.type
_entity.pdbx_description
1 polymer ?
#
loop_
_entity_poly.entity_id
_entity_poly.type
_entity_poly.pdbx_seq_one_letter_code
_entity_poly.pdbx_strand_id
1 'polypeptide(L)'
;FKHVMDVVTKIINSIRGVSLQHRLFKALLKDVDTEYGDLILHTEVRWLSKGKILARFLTLRDEIKAFLKTKDQYVEQLDDRFWLVDLAFLADLMQELNSLNIELHRNDKHLSGMISSVHSFKGKLRLWKSHLQVKSLLPFPSMKQVVGDSDFNNAPFVGYLETLEAQFHARFQQFTSIEPVVSFFENPFSPIDVAEAAMAIGELCQALVEEVKMEIVGLQNDIILKSNASHANFWNLVDAQKFPLLRKTAAKIKSYFGSTYQCESVFSTRRFIKSKNRTRMTDKHLDDCLRVAISSYTPNYNRLA
;
A
#
# COMPACT_ATOMS: atom_id res chain seq x y z
N PHE A 1 11.83 8.34 15.19
CA PHE A 1 10.70 9.29 15.12
C PHE A 1 9.64 9.16 16.23
N LYS A 2 9.89 8.44 17.34
CA LYS A 2 8.96 8.44 18.48
C LYS A 2 8.78 9.85 19.07
N HIS A 3 9.86 10.61 19.15
CA HIS A 3 9.87 12.01 19.61
C HIS A 3 8.97 12.96 18.79
N VAL A 4 8.82 12.70 17.48
CA VAL A 4 7.86 13.43 16.62
C VAL A 4 6.45 12.93 16.86
N MET A 5 6.24 11.61 16.75
CA MET A 5 4.90 11.02 16.81
C MET A 5 4.20 11.25 18.15
N ASP A 6 4.93 11.17 19.26
CA ASP A 6 4.37 11.36 20.60
C ASP A 6 3.85 12.80 20.77
N VAL A 7 4.61 13.79 20.30
CA VAL A 7 4.22 15.21 20.35
C VAL A 7 3.02 15.49 19.45
N VAL A 8 3.08 15.06 18.19
CA VAL A 8 1.98 15.23 17.22
C VAL A 8 0.69 14.57 17.75
N THR A 9 0.79 13.33 18.24
CA THR A 9 -0.36 12.59 18.76
C THR A 9 -0.94 13.26 20.01
N LYS A 10 -0.09 13.74 20.92
CA LYS A 10 -0.51 14.46 22.13
C LYS A 10 -1.29 15.73 21.78
N ILE A 11 -0.77 16.55 20.86
CA ILE A 11 -1.42 17.79 20.42
C ILE A 11 -2.75 17.50 19.70
N ILE A 12 -2.75 16.52 18.79
CA ILE A 12 -3.99 16.16 18.09
C ILE A 12 -5.02 15.67 19.10
N ASN A 13 -4.64 14.83 20.06
CA ASN A 13 -5.57 14.29 21.05
C ASN A 13 -6.08 15.35 22.03
N SER A 14 -5.30 16.38 22.38
CA SER A 14 -5.83 17.48 23.21
C SER A 14 -6.91 18.25 22.46
N ILE A 15 -6.66 18.61 21.20
CA ILE A 15 -7.60 19.37 20.36
C ILE A 15 -8.83 18.54 20.01
N ARG A 16 -8.63 17.30 19.52
CA ARG A 16 -9.69 16.43 18.99
C ARG A 16 -10.42 15.63 20.07
N GLY A 17 -9.77 15.34 21.19
CA GLY A 17 -10.31 14.53 22.28
C GLY A 17 -11.30 15.29 23.16
N VAL A 18 -11.21 16.64 23.19
CA VAL A 18 -12.11 17.49 23.95
C VAL A 18 -13.10 18.18 23.00
N SER A 19 -14.39 17.89 23.15
CA SER A 19 -15.46 18.36 22.24
C SER A 19 -15.49 19.87 22.04
N LEU A 20 -15.32 20.64 23.12
CA LEU A 20 -15.25 22.10 23.05
C LEU A 20 -14.02 22.59 22.30
N GLN A 21 -12.84 22.01 22.57
CA GLN A 21 -11.61 22.40 21.88
C GLN A 21 -11.70 22.10 20.39
N HIS A 22 -12.25 20.94 20.02
CA HIS A 22 -12.45 20.56 18.63
C HIS A 22 -13.34 21.56 17.90
N ARG A 23 -14.48 21.95 18.51
CA ARG A 23 -15.38 22.96 17.93
C ARG A 23 -14.71 24.32 17.77
N LEU A 24 -13.97 24.78 18.77
CA LEU A 24 -13.27 26.06 18.73
C LEU A 24 -12.16 26.07 17.68
N PHE A 25 -11.39 24.98 17.58
CA PHE A 25 -10.35 24.85 16.57
C PHE A 25 -10.95 24.83 15.15
N LYS A 26 -12.07 24.11 14.93
CA LYS A 26 -12.77 24.16 13.64
C LYS A 26 -13.30 25.54 13.28
N ALA A 27 -13.75 26.32 14.26
CA ALA A 27 -14.16 27.71 14.04
C ALA A 27 -12.96 28.54 13.58
N LEU A 28 -11.82 28.44 14.27
CA LEU A 28 -10.56 29.10 13.87
C LEU A 28 -10.16 28.74 12.42
N LEU A 29 -10.17 27.45 12.07
CA LEU A 29 -9.81 27.00 10.72
C LEU A 29 -10.73 27.54 9.62
N LYS A 30 -12.01 27.76 9.96
CA LYS A 30 -13.00 28.35 9.06
C LYS A 30 -12.80 29.85 8.91
N ASP A 31 -12.42 30.53 9.99
CA ASP A 31 -12.19 31.98 9.99
C ASP A 31 -10.91 32.35 9.22
N VAL A 32 -9.91 31.46 9.22
CA VAL A 32 -8.62 31.64 8.51
C VAL A 32 -8.65 31.10 7.07
N ASP A 33 -9.78 30.52 6.62
CA ASP A 33 -9.96 29.91 5.29
C ASP A 33 -8.84 28.91 4.90
N THR A 34 -8.51 28.02 5.85
CA THR A 34 -7.43 27.03 5.66
C THR A 34 -7.81 25.94 4.66
N GLU A 35 -6.80 25.35 3.99
CA GLU A 35 -6.97 24.22 3.06
C GLU A 35 -7.73 23.04 3.71
N TYR A 36 -7.53 22.82 5.00
CA TYR A 36 -8.14 21.73 5.76
C TYR A 36 -9.05 22.26 6.87
N GLY A 37 -10.36 22.02 6.76
CA GLY A 37 -11.32 22.44 7.79
C GLY A 37 -11.35 21.61 9.09
N ASP A 38 -10.43 20.64 9.29
CA ASP A 38 -10.34 19.84 10.53
C ASP A 38 -9.04 19.01 10.60
N LEU A 39 -8.57 18.69 11.82
CA LEU A 39 -7.52 17.69 12.05
C LEU A 39 -8.07 16.26 11.96
N ILE A 40 -7.21 15.33 11.55
CA ILE A 40 -7.53 13.90 11.56
C ILE A 40 -7.20 13.35 12.96
N LEU A 41 -8.19 12.77 13.64
CA LEU A 41 -7.96 12.07 14.92
C LEU A 41 -7.01 10.88 14.68
N HIS A 42 -5.94 10.81 15.46
CA HIS A 42 -5.06 9.65 15.46
C HIS A 42 -5.74 8.47 16.15
N THR A 43 -5.84 7.34 15.44
CA THR A 43 -6.22 6.04 16.04
C THR A 43 -5.12 5.04 15.72
N GLU A 44 -4.60 4.33 16.73
CA GLU A 44 -3.47 3.40 16.60
C GLU A 44 -3.71 2.31 15.53
N VAL A 45 -4.98 1.96 15.29
CA VAL A 45 -5.43 0.85 14.45
C VAL A 45 -5.20 1.09 12.95
N ARG A 46 -4.86 2.31 12.49
CA ARG A 46 -4.71 2.63 11.06
C ARG A 46 -3.43 3.39 10.77
N TRP A 47 -2.33 2.68 10.56
CA TRP A 47 -1.04 3.26 10.21
C TRP A 47 -1.08 4.12 8.92
N LEU A 48 -2.00 3.83 8.00
CA LEU A 48 -2.25 4.63 6.78
C LEU A 48 -2.75 6.05 7.05
N SER A 49 -3.42 6.25 8.18
CA SER A 49 -3.84 7.59 8.59
C SER A 49 -2.66 8.45 9.01
N LYS A 50 -1.53 7.85 9.43
CA LYS A 50 -0.39 8.59 9.99
C LYS A 50 0.27 9.53 8.97
N GLY A 51 0.43 9.11 7.71
CA GLY A 51 0.96 9.99 6.66
C GLY A 51 0.06 11.21 6.41
N LYS A 52 -1.25 10.98 6.30
CA LYS A 52 -2.24 12.06 6.15
C LYS A 52 -2.32 12.96 7.38
N ILE A 53 -2.17 12.39 8.57
CA ILE A 53 -2.14 13.12 9.84
C ILE A 53 -0.93 14.05 9.87
N LEU A 54 0.27 13.54 9.56
CA LEU A 54 1.51 14.32 9.63
C LEU A 54 1.54 15.44 8.59
N ALA A 55 1.15 15.16 7.34
CA ALA A 55 1.06 16.17 6.30
C ALA A 55 0.10 17.30 6.70
N ARG A 56 -1.12 16.95 7.16
CA ARG A 56 -2.10 17.95 7.61
C ARG A 56 -1.65 18.71 8.85
N PHE A 57 -1.01 18.04 9.80
CA PHE A 57 -0.47 18.67 11.00
C PHE A 57 0.60 19.70 10.64
N LEU A 58 1.47 19.38 9.67
CA LEU A 58 2.49 20.30 9.18
C LEU A 58 1.88 21.50 8.46
N THR A 59 0.85 21.29 7.62
CA THR A 59 0.13 22.39 6.95
C THR A 59 -0.55 23.33 7.95
N LEU A 60 -1.21 22.78 8.97
CA LEU A 60 -1.96 23.55 9.97
C LEU A 60 -1.10 24.01 11.16
N ARG A 61 0.23 23.96 11.04
CA ARG A 61 1.14 24.18 12.16
C ARG A 61 0.91 25.54 12.81
N ASP A 62 0.75 26.59 12.02
CA ASP A 62 0.69 27.96 12.54
C ASP A 62 -0.65 28.23 13.25
N GLU A 63 -1.76 27.65 12.75
CA GLU A 63 -3.06 27.67 13.41
C GLU A 63 -3.06 26.83 14.68
N ILE A 64 -2.39 25.67 14.69
CA ILE A 64 -2.21 24.85 15.88
C ILE A 64 -1.43 25.63 16.94
N LYS A 65 -0.34 26.31 16.56
CA LYS A 65 0.46 27.15 17.46
C LYS A 65 -0.39 28.28 18.05
N ALA A 66 -1.13 29.01 17.20
CA ALA A 66 -2.02 30.08 17.64
C ALA A 66 -3.07 29.56 18.62
N PHE A 67 -3.73 28.45 18.29
CA PHE A 67 -4.74 27.84 19.15
C PHE A 67 -4.19 27.43 20.51
N LEU A 68 -3.05 26.73 20.56
CA LEU A 68 -2.44 26.28 21.81
C LEU A 68 -2.00 27.45 22.70
N LYS A 69 -1.55 28.57 22.13
CA LYS A 69 -1.26 29.80 22.88
C LYS A 69 -2.50 30.36 23.58
N THR A 70 -3.68 30.32 22.94
CA THR A 70 -4.94 30.76 23.59
C THR A 70 -5.38 29.87 24.76
N LYS A 71 -4.80 28.66 24.87
CA LYS A 71 -5.15 27.67 25.89
C LYS A 71 -4.07 27.50 26.96
N ASP A 72 -2.99 28.27 26.89
CA ASP A 72 -1.82 28.09 27.75
C ASP A 72 -1.26 26.64 27.71
N GLN A 73 -1.32 26.04 26.51
CA GLN A 73 -0.88 24.65 26.24
C GLN A 73 0.21 24.64 25.16
N TYR A 74 1.02 25.69 25.10
CA TYR A 74 2.05 25.83 24.09
C TYR A 74 3.12 24.73 24.18
N VAL A 75 3.64 24.34 23.03
CA VAL A 75 4.64 23.28 22.89
C VAL A 75 5.82 23.82 22.09
N GLU A 76 6.98 23.95 22.74
CA GLU A 76 8.18 24.58 22.18
C GLU A 76 8.71 23.89 20.91
N GLN A 77 8.46 22.58 20.77
CA GLN A 77 8.83 21.80 19.58
C GLN A 77 8.22 22.36 18.29
N LEU A 78 7.14 23.14 18.37
CA LEU A 78 6.52 23.79 17.20
C LEU A 78 7.32 24.99 16.66
N ASP A 79 8.35 25.44 17.39
CA ASP A 79 9.36 26.41 16.95
C ASP A 79 10.74 25.76 16.69
N ASP A 80 10.98 24.55 17.21
CA ASP A 80 12.26 23.87 17.04
C ASP A 80 12.47 23.43 15.59
N ARG A 81 13.40 24.10 14.91
CA ARG A 81 13.77 23.83 13.53
C ARG A 81 14.23 22.39 13.31
N PHE A 82 15.00 21.79 14.23
CA PHE A 82 15.48 20.42 14.06
C PHE A 82 14.32 19.43 14.14
N TRP A 83 13.42 19.64 15.10
CA TRP A 83 12.20 18.83 15.23
C TRP A 83 11.28 18.98 14.01
N LEU A 84 11.13 20.19 13.46
CA LEU A 84 10.31 20.43 12.27
C LEU A 84 10.86 19.74 11.03
N VAL A 85 12.18 19.67 10.86
CA VAL A 85 12.81 18.94 9.75
C VAL A 85 12.54 17.44 9.87
N ASP A 86 12.64 16.87 11.08
CA ASP A 86 12.28 15.47 11.35
C ASP A 86 10.80 15.19 11.06
N LEU A 87 9.90 16.08 11.48
CA LEU A 87 8.47 15.99 11.19
C LEU A 87 8.22 15.99 9.68
N ALA A 88 8.84 16.91 8.96
CA ALA A 88 8.65 17.07 7.53
C ALA A 88 9.16 15.87 6.73
N PHE A 89 10.36 15.36 7.06
CA PHE A 89 10.87 14.12 6.48
C PHE A 89 9.93 12.93 6.73
N LEU A 90 9.44 12.79 7.97
CA LEU A 90 8.51 11.71 8.31
C LEU A 90 7.18 11.85 7.56
N ALA A 91 6.68 13.07 7.37
CA ALA A 91 5.46 13.32 6.60
C ALA A 91 5.63 12.88 5.14
N ASP A 92 6.71 13.29 4.47
CA ASP A 92 7.01 12.92 3.08
C ASP A 92 7.15 11.39 2.94
N LEU A 93 7.94 10.75 3.82
CA LEU A 93 8.14 9.30 3.78
C LEU A 93 6.85 8.52 4.03
N MET A 94 6.04 8.95 4.99
CA MET A 94 4.76 8.28 5.30
C MET A 94 3.72 8.48 4.21
N GLN A 95 3.78 9.57 3.46
CA GLN A 95 2.92 9.79 2.29
C GLN A 95 3.26 8.77 1.18
N GLU A 96 4.54 8.59 0.88
CA GLU A 96 4.99 7.60 -0.11
C GLU A 96 4.67 6.16 0.32
N LEU A 97 4.84 5.82 1.61
CA LEU A 97 4.42 4.51 2.14
C LEU A 97 2.91 4.30 2.02
N ASN A 98 2.11 5.34 2.24
CA ASN A 98 0.67 5.27 2.05
C ASN A 98 0.30 5.09 0.56
N SER A 99 1.00 5.76 -0.35
CA SER A 99 0.84 5.56 -1.80
C SER A 99 1.15 4.13 -2.22
N LEU A 100 2.27 3.57 -1.75
CA LEU A 100 2.61 2.16 -1.96
C LEU A 100 1.52 1.24 -1.41
N ASN A 101 1.03 1.52 -0.20
CA ASN A 101 0.00 0.68 0.38
C ASN A 101 -1.29 0.68 -0.44
N ILE A 102 -1.75 1.85 -0.89
CA ILE A 102 -2.90 1.97 -1.79
C ILE A 102 -2.64 1.14 -3.04
N GLU A 103 -1.45 1.27 -3.63
CA GLU A 103 -1.05 0.48 -4.79
C GLU A 103 -1.14 -1.02 -4.55
N LEU A 104 -0.66 -1.54 -3.40
CA LEU A 104 -0.69 -2.97 -3.08
C LEU A 104 -2.11 -3.49 -2.78
N HIS A 105 -3.03 -2.62 -2.36
CA HIS A 105 -4.41 -2.97 -1.96
C HIS A 105 -5.47 -2.73 -3.04
N ARG A 106 -5.11 -2.29 -4.25
CA ARG A 106 -6.11 -2.14 -5.33
C ARG A 106 -6.67 -3.49 -5.75
N ASN A 107 -7.99 -3.54 -5.98
CA ASN A 107 -8.77 -4.76 -6.28
C ASN A 107 -8.29 -5.58 -7.49
N ASP A 108 -7.49 -4.99 -8.38
CA ASP A 108 -7.12 -5.60 -9.67
C ASP A 108 -5.62 -5.95 -9.76
N LYS A 109 -4.87 -5.94 -8.65
CA LYS A 109 -3.45 -6.31 -8.69
C LYS A 109 -3.24 -7.81 -8.50
N HIS A 110 -2.78 -8.44 -9.58
CA HIS A 110 -2.15 -9.76 -9.54
C HIS A 110 -0.77 -9.69 -8.87
N LEU A 111 -0.23 -10.86 -8.52
CA LEU A 111 1.06 -10.99 -7.84
C LEU A 111 2.20 -10.27 -8.57
N SER A 112 2.23 -10.31 -9.90
CA SER A 112 3.18 -9.56 -10.74
C SER A 112 3.15 -8.07 -10.45
N GLY A 113 1.98 -7.45 -10.45
CA GLY A 113 1.82 -6.03 -10.15
C GLY A 113 2.24 -5.64 -8.73
N MET A 114 2.11 -6.55 -7.75
CA MET A 114 2.62 -6.32 -6.40
C MET A 114 4.15 -6.36 -6.35
N ILE A 115 4.76 -7.36 -6.98
CA ILE A 115 6.22 -7.48 -7.10
C ILE A 115 6.78 -6.21 -7.75
N SER A 116 6.19 -5.76 -8.87
CA SER A 116 6.58 -4.53 -9.55
C SER A 116 6.47 -3.30 -8.65
N SER A 117 5.37 -3.14 -7.89
CA SER A 117 5.22 -2.00 -6.95
C SER A 117 6.28 -2.02 -5.84
N VAL A 118 6.56 -3.18 -5.25
CA VAL A 118 7.61 -3.29 -4.22
C VAL A 118 8.99 -3.00 -4.81
N HIS A 119 9.27 -3.50 -6.02
CA HIS A 119 10.54 -3.24 -6.72
C HIS A 119 10.71 -1.77 -7.06
N SER A 120 9.66 -1.13 -7.58
CA SER A 120 9.63 0.31 -7.84
C SER A 120 9.91 1.10 -6.56
N PHE A 121 9.27 0.74 -5.44
CA PHE A 121 9.49 1.42 -4.16
C PHE A 121 10.92 1.22 -3.62
N LYS A 122 11.49 0.01 -3.71
CA LYS A 122 12.91 -0.23 -3.37
C LYS A 122 13.83 0.62 -4.23
N GLY A 123 13.54 0.76 -5.53
CA GLY A 123 14.25 1.66 -6.43
C GLY A 123 14.16 3.12 -6.01
N LYS A 124 12.95 3.59 -5.66
CA LYS A 124 12.72 4.94 -5.13
C LYS A 124 13.52 5.21 -3.86
N LEU A 125 13.56 4.28 -2.90
CA LEU A 125 14.37 4.43 -1.66
C LEU A 125 15.85 4.68 -1.97
N ARG A 126 16.43 3.94 -2.92
CA ARG A 126 17.83 4.14 -3.35
C ARG A 126 18.04 5.50 -4.00
N LEU A 127 17.10 5.92 -4.83
CA LEU A 127 17.15 7.23 -5.47
C LEU A 127 17.02 8.36 -4.43
N TRP A 128 16.09 8.27 -3.49
CA TRP A 128 15.95 9.25 -2.42
C TRP A 128 17.18 9.33 -1.52
N LYS A 129 17.80 8.18 -1.24
CA LYS A 129 19.09 8.12 -0.56
C LYS A 129 20.17 8.89 -1.32
N SER A 130 20.32 8.67 -2.63
CA SER A 130 21.33 9.39 -3.42
C SER A 130 21.05 10.90 -3.48
N HIS A 131 19.78 11.30 -3.57
CA HIS A 131 19.38 12.71 -3.45
C HIS A 131 19.79 13.31 -2.10
N LEU A 132 19.50 12.64 -0.98
CA LEU A 132 19.89 13.12 0.35
C LEU A 132 21.40 13.19 0.53
N GLN A 133 22.18 12.28 -0.05
CA GLN A 133 23.65 12.32 0.01
C GLN A 133 24.23 13.59 -0.61
N VAL A 134 23.61 14.10 -1.68
CA VAL A 134 23.97 15.39 -2.31
C VAL A 134 23.14 16.56 -1.77
N LYS A 135 22.47 16.39 -0.63
CA LYS A 135 21.58 17.38 0.02
C LYS A 135 20.45 17.91 -0.88
N SER A 136 20.05 17.14 -1.88
CA SER A 136 18.92 17.44 -2.76
C SER A 136 17.62 17.02 -2.08
N LEU A 137 16.71 17.98 -1.86
CA LEU A 137 15.38 17.75 -1.29
C LEU A 137 14.28 17.63 -2.36
N LEU A 138 14.63 17.36 -3.62
CA LEU A 138 13.66 17.18 -4.71
C LEU A 138 12.55 16.16 -4.39
N PRO A 139 12.86 14.98 -3.79
CA PRO A 139 11.83 14.01 -3.43
C PRO A 139 11.07 14.32 -2.13
N PHE A 140 11.47 15.37 -1.41
CA PHE A 140 11.00 15.68 -0.05
C PHE A 140 10.41 17.09 0.01
N PRO A 141 9.21 17.32 -0.54
CA PRO A 141 8.62 18.65 -0.64
C PRO A 141 8.36 19.31 0.72
N SER A 142 7.87 18.55 1.71
CA SER A 142 7.64 19.08 3.05
C SER A 142 8.96 19.48 3.71
N MET A 143 9.97 18.60 3.59
CA MET A 143 11.30 18.87 4.14
C MET A 143 11.93 20.10 3.47
N LYS A 144 11.79 20.23 2.15
CA LYS A 144 12.23 21.41 1.38
C LYS A 144 11.58 22.69 1.88
N GLN A 145 10.29 22.67 2.20
CA GLN A 145 9.58 23.84 2.73
C GLN A 145 10.12 24.27 4.10
N VAL A 146 10.45 23.32 4.97
CA VAL A 146 10.97 23.62 6.32
C VAL A 146 12.43 24.03 6.30
N VAL A 147 13.25 23.38 5.47
CA VAL A 147 14.69 23.67 5.35
C VAL A 147 14.93 24.98 4.59
N GLY A 148 14.14 25.27 3.55
CA GLY A 148 14.38 26.42 2.67
C GLY A 148 15.77 26.34 2.04
N ASP A 149 16.48 27.47 2.03
CA ASP A 149 17.85 27.57 1.48
C ASP A 149 18.95 27.33 2.53
N SER A 150 18.58 27.01 3.77
CA SER A 150 19.60 26.79 4.82
C SER A 150 20.17 25.38 4.76
N ASP A 151 21.37 25.20 5.31
CA ASP A 151 21.96 23.88 5.42
C ASP A 151 21.23 23.02 6.47
N PHE A 152 21.33 21.69 6.32
CA PHE A 152 20.82 20.72 7.27
C PHE A 152 21.73 19.48 7.36
N ASN A 153 21.65 18.78 8.48
CA ASN A 153 22.34 17.51 8.65
C ASN A 153 21.56 16.39 7.94
N ASN A 154 22.06 15.92 6.80
CA ASN A 154 21.44 14.86 6.00
C ASN A 154 21.75 13.43 6.49
N ALA A 155 22.79 13.23 7.30
CA ALA A 155 23.29 11.91 7.67
C ALA A 155 22.24 11.01 8.38
N PRO A 156 21.43 11.50 9.35
CA PRO A 156 20.41 10.68 9.98
C PRO A 156 19.35 10.17 8.99
N PHE A 157 18.92 11.03 8.07
CA PHE A 157 17.88 10.71 7.07
C PHE A 157 18.34 9.65 6.09
N VAL A 158 19.60 9.71 5.66
CA VAL A 158 20.24 8.65 4.86
C VAL A 158 20.20 7.32 5.61
N GLY A 159 20.61 7.30 6.89
CA GLY A 159 20.59 6.08 7.72
C GLY A 159 19.18 5.51 7.93
N TYR A 160 18.15 6.36 8.03
CA TYR A 160 16.77 5.92 8.10
C TYR A 160 16.30 5.24 6.81
N LEU A 161 16.66 5.77 5.64
CA LEU A 161 16.33 5.13 4.36
C LEU A 161 17.07 3.81 4.17
N GLU A 162 18.33 3.71 4.60
CA GLU A 162 19.09 2.45 4.56
C GLU A 162 18.44 1.37 5.43
N THR A 163 18.04 1.75 6.65
CA THR A 163 17.33 0.86 7.55
C THR A 163 16.00 0.40 6.94
N LEU A 164 15.25 1.32 6.34
CA LEU A 164 13.98 1.00 5.70
C LEU A 164 14.17 0.09 4.48
N GLU A 165 15.18 0.34 3.64
CA GLU A 165 15.50 -0.52 2.51
C GLU A 165 15.83 -1.95 2.95
N ALA A 166 16.64 -2.11 4.00
CA ALA A 166 16.97 -3.41 4.56
C ALA A 166 15.72 -4.14 5.09
N GLN A 167 14.82 -3.41 5.78
CA GLN A 167 13.55 -3.95 6.24
C GLN A 167 12.64 -4.39 5.09
N PHE A 168 12.57 -3.61 4.00
CA PHE A 168 11.84 -3.98 2.79
C PHE A 168 12.45 -5.22 2.14
N HIS A 169 13.77 -5.33 2.07
CA HIS A 169 14.44 -6.51 1.54
C HIS A 169 14.07 -7.77 2.34
N ALA A 170 14.18 -7.71 3.67
CA ALA A 170 13.83 -8.83 4.55
C ALA A 170 12.32 -9.18 4.46
N ARG A 171 11.44 -8.17 4.48
CA ARG A 171 9.98 -8.38 4.49
C ARG A 171 9.45 -9.03 3.21
N PHE A 172 10.06 -8.72 2.07
CA PHE A 172 9.63 -9.17 0.74
C PHE A 172 10.60 -10.16 0.10
N GLN A 173 11.45 -10.85 0.88
CA GLN A 173 12.39 -11.84 0.36
C GLN A 173 11.70 -12.96 -0.44
N GLN A 174 10.47 -13.33 -0.06
CA GLN A 174 9.67 -14.33 -0.79
C GLN A 174 9.32 -13.89 -2.23
N PHE A 175 9.27 -12.58 -2.51
CA PHE A 175 9.07 -12.10 -3.87
C PHE A 175 10.24 -12.47 -4.78
N THR A 176 11.46 -12.46 -4.26
CA THR A 176 12.65 -12.89 -5.02
C THR A 176 12.57 -14.37 -5.40
N SER A 177 12.02 -15.23 -4.54
CA SER A 177 11.85 -16.65 -4.84
C SER A 177 10.74 -16.94 -5.86
N ILE A 178 9.63 -16.20 -5.79
CA ILE A 178 8.46 -16.45 -6.65
C ILE A 178 8.51 -15.68 -7.97
N GLU A 179 9.30 -14.60 -8.06
CA GLU A 179 9.39 -13.74 -9.25
C GLU A 179 9.80 -14.48 -10.52
N PRO A 180 10.77 -15.43 -10.53
CA PRO A 180 11.09 -16.20 -11.74
C PRO A 180 9.88 -17.00 -12.25
N VAL A 181 9.13 -17.59 -11.33
CA VAL A 181 7.89 -18.31 -11.63
C VAL A 181 6.87 -17.32 -12.23
N VAL A 182 6.58 -16.23 -11.53
CA VAL A 182 5.60 -15.23 -11.98
C VAL A 182 5.98 -14.67 -13.35
N SER A 183 7.25 -14.35 -13.57
CA SER A 183 7.75 -13.83 -14.85
C SER A 183 7.51 -14.80 -16.00
N PHE A 184 7.75 -16.09 -15.79
CA PHE A 184 7.41 -17.12 -16.78
C PHE A 184 5.90 -17.18 -17.05
N PHE A 185 5.05 -17.07 -16.02
CA PHE A 185 3.60 -17.14 -16.22
C PHE A 185 2.99 -15.89 -16.86
N GLU A 186 3.64 -14.72 -16.72
CA GLU A 186 3.28 -13.49 -17.42
C GLU A 186 3.76 -13.48 -18.88
N ASN A 187 4.92 -14.09 -19.16
CA ASN A 187 5.47 -14.18 -20.51
C ASN A 187 6.10 -15.57 -20.81
N PRO A 188 5.28 -16.60 -21.04
CA PRO A 188 5.77 -17.99 -21.13
C PRO A 188 6.65 -18.26 -22.36
N PHE A 189 6.61 -17.39 -23.38
CA PHE A 189 7.35 -17.55 -24.62
C PHE A 189 8.62 -16.69 -24.70
N SER A 190 8.94 -15.90 -23.67
CA SER A 190 10.25 -15.24 -23.62
C SER A 190 11.38 -16.25 -23.45
N PRO A 191 12.58 -15.96 -23.99
CA PRO A 191 13.76 -16.76 -23.71
C PRO A 191 14.02 -16.82 -22.19
N ILE A 192 14.12 -18.04 -21.65
CA ILE A 192 14.37 -18.31 -20.23
C ILE A 192 15.38 -19.44 -20.07
N ASP A 193 16.01 -19.52 -18.89
CA ASP A 193 16.67 -20.75 -18.45
C ASP A 193 15.61 -21.75 -18.00
N VAL A 194 15.41 -22.79 -18.81
CA VAL A 194 14.41 -23.84 -18.56
C VAL A 194 14.73 -24.61 -17.28
N ALA A 195 16.00 -24.79 -16.93
CA ALA A 195 16.37 -25.51 -15.72
C ALA A 195 16.04 -24.67 -14.48
N GLU A 196 16.37 -23.37 -14.49
CA GLU A 196 16.06 -22.46 -13.39
C GLU A 196 14.54 -22.31 -13.18
N ALA A 197 13.78 -22.08 -14.25
CA ALA A 197 12.33 -21.96 -14.18
C ALA A 197 11.67 -23.26 -13.70
N ALA A 198 12.14 -24.42 -14.18
CA ALA A 198 11.60 -25.71 -13.77
C ALA A 198 11.88 -26.03 -12.30
N MET A 199 13.06 -25.65 -11.78
CA MET A 199 13.36 -25.78 -10.34
C MET A 199 12.39 -24.95 -9.51
N ALA A 200 12.22 -23.66 -9.84
CA ALA A 200 11.35 -22.76 -9.10
C ALA A 200 9.87 -23.20 -9.14
N ILE A 201 9.38 -23.64 -10.31
CA ILE A 201 8.02 -24.19 -10.48
C ILE A 201 7.87 -25.52 -9.74
N GLY A 202 8.86 -26.40 -9.82
CA GLY A 202 8.89 -27.70 -9.17
C GLY A 202 8.81 -27.57 -7.64
N GLU A 203 9.59 -26.66 -7.05
CA GLU A 203 9.52 -26.33 -5.62
C GLU A 203 8.14 -25.81 -5.22
N LEU A 204 7.57 -24.89 -6.02
CA LEU A 204 6.26 -24.29 -5.72
C LEU A 204 5.13 -25.33 -5.73
N CYS A 205 5.18 -26.29 -6.64
CA CYS A 205 4.09 -27.24 -6.89
C CYS A 205 4.35 -28.66 -6.39
N GLN A 206 5.51 -28.90 -5.75
CA GLN A 206 5.98 -30.21 -5.31
C GLN A 206 5.97 -31.23 -6.46
N ALA A 207 6.54 -30.80 -7.60
CA ALA A 207 6.59 -31.58 -8.84
C ALA A 207 8.03 -31.96 -9.19
N LEU A 208 8.19 -33.04 -9.94
CA LEU A 208 9.51 -33.46 -10.43
C LEU A 208 10.02 -32.46 -11.45
N VAL A 209 11.25 -31.95 -11.25
CA VAL A 209 11.86 -30.90 -12.09
C VAL A 209 11.90 -31.32 -13.56
N GLU A 210 12.22 -32.59 -13.85
CA GLU A 210 12.28 -33.09 -15.22
C GLU A 210 10.90 -33.10 -15.92
N GLU A 211 9.83 -33.40 -15.20
CA GLU A 211 8.47 -33.33 -15.77
C GLU A 211 8.08 -31.89 -16.11
N VAL A 212 8.44 -30.95 -15.23
CA VAL A 212 8.23 -29.51 -15.47
C VAL A 212 9.03 -29.03 -16.68
N LYS A 213 10.31 -29.45 -16.82
CA LYS A 213 11.13 -29.11 -17.99
C LYS A 213 10.46 -29.57 -19.29
N MET A 214 9.96 -30.80 -19.33
CA MET A 214 9.27 -31.36 -20.50
C MET A 214 8.03 -30.54 -20.85
N GLU A 215 7.22 -30.13 -19.87
CA GLU A 215 6.07 -29.26 -20.11
C GLU A 215 6.47 -27.86 -20.60
N ILE A 216 7.51 -27.24 -20.03
CA ILE A 216 8.00 -25.92 -20.47
C ILE A 216 8.44 -25.98 -21.94
N VAL A 217 9.27 -26.98 -22.29
CA VAL A 217 9.75 -27.16 -23.66
C VAL A 217 8.58 -27.41 -24.61
N GLY A 218 7.63 -28.27 -24.21
CA GLY A 218 6.43 -28.55 -24.98
C GLY A 218 5.56 -27.32 -25.21
N LEU A 219 5.41 -26.46 -24.19
CA LEU A 219 4.63 -25.23 -24.27
C LEU A 219 5.30 -24.21 -25.19
N GLN A 220 6.60 -23.96 -25.01
CA GLN A 220 7.33 -22.92 -25.76
C GLN A 220 7.46 -23.22 -27.26
N ASN A 221 7.41 -24.50 -27.65
CA ASN A 221 7.43 -24.94 -29.04
C ASN A 221 6.02 -25.11 -29.66
N ASP A 222 4.95 -24.91 -28.88
CA ASP A 222 3.59 -25.00 -29.39
C ASP A 222 3.20 -23.72 -30.16
N ILE A 223 3.16 -23.83 -31.49
CA ILE A 223 2.92 -22.70 -32.41
C ILE A 223 1.54 -22.07 -32.19
N ILE A 224 0.53 -22.89 -31.84
CA ILE A 224 -0.85 -22.42 -31.65
C ILE A 224 -0.96 -21.66 -30.33
N LEU A 225 -0.35 -22.18 -29.26
CA LEU A 225 -0.33 -21.46 -28.00
C LEU A 225 0.49 -20.16 -28.11
N LYS A 226 1.61 -20.19 -28.84
CA LYS A 226 2.45 -19.02 -29.07
C LYS A 226 1.72 -17.89 -29.80
N SER A 227 0.87 -18.21 -30.78
CA SER A 227 0.06 -17.19 -31.48
C SER A 227 -1.02 -16.57 -30.59
N ASN A 228 -1.43 -17.24 -29.52
CA ASN A 228 -2.43 -16.79 -28.56
C ASN A 228 -1.84 -16.23 -27.26
N ALA A 229 -0.52 -16.00 -27.18
CA ALA A 229 0.18 -15.59 -25.97
C ALA A 229 -0.36 -14.29 -25.33
N SER A 230 -0.89 -13.37 -26.13
CA SER A 230 -1.44 -12.09 -25.68
C SER A 230 -2.87 -12.18 -25.14
N HIS A 231 -3.51 -13.35 -25.18
CA HIS A 231 -4.88 -13.51 -24.74
C HIS A 231 -4.97 -13.35 -23.21
N ALA A 232 -5.89 -12.51 -22.71
CA ALA A 232 -6.02 -12.22 -21.27
C ALA A 232 -6.22 -13.48 -20.39
N ASN A 233 -6.85 -14.51 -20.97
CA ASN A 233 -7.04 -15.81 -20.34
C ASN A 233 -6.20 -16.91 -20.99
N PHE A 234 -4.98 -16.60 -21.47
CA PHE A 234 -4.08 -17.53 -22.15
C PHE A 234 -4.02 -18.90 -21.46
N TRP A 235 -3.78 -18.92 -20.15
CA TRP A 235 -3.66 -20.15 -19.40
C TRP A 235 -4.92 -21.03 -19.45
N ASN A 236 -6.12 -20.50 -19.71
CA ASN A 236 -7.34 -21.29 -19.89
C ASN A 236 -7.42 -21.98 -21.26
N LEU A 237 -6.62 -21.54 -22.23
CA LEU A 237 -6.48 -22.16 -23.56
C LEU A 237 -5.49 -23.33 -23.55
N VAL A 238 -4.61 -23.38 -22.54
CA VAL A 238 -3.62 -24.44 -22.37
C VAL A 238 -4.30 -25.73 -21.91
N ASP A 239 -4.09 -26.82 -22.65
CA ASP A 239 -4.68 -28.13 -22.37
C ASP A 239 -4.16 -28.70 -21.03
N ALA A 240 -5.09 -29.04 -20.13
CA ALA A 240 -4.77 -29.54 -18.80
C ALA A 240 -4.32 -31.01 -18.76
N GLN A 241 -4.59 -31.79 -19.80
CA GLN A 241 -4.05 -33.14 -19.95
C GLN A 241 -2.64 -33.11 -20.53
N LYS A 242 -2.36 -32.16 -21.45
CA LYS A 242 -1.02 -31.99 -22.05
C LYS A 242 -0.03 -31.26 -21.14
N PHE A 243 -0.50 -30.28 -20.36
CA PHE A 243 0.32 -29.44 -19.48
C PHE A 243 -0.25 -29.36 -18.04
N PRO A 244 -0.42 -30.50 -17.34
CA PRO A 244 -1.05 -30.53 -16.03
C PRO A 244 -0.29 -29.72 -14.96
N LEU A 245 1.04 -29.77 -14.94
CA LEU A 245 1.87 -29.08 -13.94
C LEU A 245 1.83 -27.57 -14.15
N LEU A 246 1.99 -27.11 -15.39
CA LEU A 246 1.92 -25.69 -15.71
C LEU A 246 0.51 -25.12 -15.49
N ARG A 247 -0.56 -25.86 -15.83
CA ARG A 247 -1.93 -25.44 -15.56
C ARG A 247 -2.22 -25.33 -14.07
N LYS A 248 -1.80 -26.31 -13.27
CA LYS A 248 -1.91 -26.28 -11.81
C LYS A 248 -1.15 -25.09 -11.22
N THR A 249 0.05 -24.83 -11.72
CA THR A 249 0.89 -23.71 -11.26
C THR A 249 0.27 -22.36 -11.62
N ALA A 250 -0.23 -22.19 -12.85
CA ALA A 250 -0.95 -20.99 -13.27
C ALA A 250 -2.15 -20.69 -12.35
N ALA A 251 -2.94 -21.71 -12.03
CA ALA A 251 -4.07 -21.58 -11.12
C ALA A 251 -3.62 -21.17 -9.71
N LYS A 252 -2.53 -21.78 -9.20
CA LYS A 252 -1.94 -21.41 -7.91
C LYS A 252 -1.46 -19.97 -7.88
N ILE A 253 -0.76 -19.51 -8.91
CA ILE A 253 -0.29 -18.11 -9.01
C ILE A 253 -1.48 -17.15 -9.04
N LYS A 254 -2.49 -17.44 -9.86
CA LYS A 254 -3.71 -16.63 -9.95
C LYS A 254 -4.53 -16.63 -8.65
N SER A 255 -4.37 -17.63 -7.79
CA SER A 255 -5.05 -17.71 -6.50
C SER A 255 -4.39 -16.89 -5.39
N TYR A 256 -3.17 -16.36 -5.59
CA TYR A 256 -2.55 -15.50 -4.59
C TYR A 256 -3.32 -14.18 -4.47
N PHE A 257 -3.98 -14.01 -3.32
CA PHE A 257 -4.63 -12.76 -2.96
C PHE A 257 -3.60 -11.77 -2.43
N GLY A 258 -3.45 -10.65 -3.14
CA GLY A 258 -2.47 -9.63 -2.81
C GLY A 258 -2.77 -8.79 -1.57
N SER A 259 -4.02 -8.80 -1.10
CA SER A 259 -4.39 -8.09 0.11
C SER A 259 -5.63 -8.69 0.77
N THR A 260 -5.79 -8.40 2.05
CA THR A 260 -7.03 -8.62 2.79
C THR A 260 -8.11 -7.59 2.45
N TYR A 261 -7.90 -6.71 1.46
CA TYR A 261 -8.84 -5.62 1.16
C TYR A 261 -10.24 -6.15 0.83
N GLN A 262 -10.36 -7.24 0.06
CA GLN A 262 -11.66 -7.85 -0.19
C GLN A 262 -12.33 -8.28 1.13
N CYS A 263 -11.57 -8.86 2.07
CA CYS A 263 -12.04 -9.17 3.41
C CYS A 263 -12.43 -7.89 4.20
N GLU A 264 -11.63 -6.83 4.15
CA GLU A 264 -11.90 -5.56 4.83
C GLU A 264 -13.12 -4.82 4.26
N SER A 265 -13.31 -4.92 2.95
CA SER A 265 -14.51 -4.46 2.24
C SER A 265 -15.73 -5.23 2.74
N VAL A 266 -15.64 -6.56 2.87
CA VAL A 266 -16.70 -7.39 3.48
C VAL A 266 -17.06 -6.86 4.88
N PHE A 267 -16.08 -6.58 5.73
CA PHE A 267 -16.34 -6.07 7.09
C PHE A 267 -16.94 -4.65 7.09
N SER A 268 -16.48 -3.78 6.19
CA SER A 268 -17.00 -2.42 6.04
C SER A 268 -18.45 -2.43 5.57
N THR A 269 -18.75 -3.23 4.55
CA THR A 269 -20.09 -3.47 4.02
C THR A 269 -20.98 -4.14 5.06
N ARG A 270 -20.47 -5.11 5.82
CA ARG A 270 -21.17 -5.73 6.95
C ARG A 270 -21.60 -4.70 7.99
N ARG A 271 -20.75 -3.71 8.29
CA ARG A 271 -21.09 -2.62 9.23
C ARG A 271 -22.24 -1.75 8.71
N PHE A 272 -22.34 -1.54 7.41
CA PHE A 272 -23.46 -0.82 6.80
C PHE A 272 -24.74 -1.66 6.81
N ILE A 273 -24.64 -2.95 6.46
CA ILE A 273 -25.78 -3.88 6.42
C ILE A 273 -26.33 -4.15 7.84
N LYS A 274 -25.45 -4.32 8.83
CA LYS A 274 -25.77 -4.36 10.28
C LYS A 274 -25.90 -2.94 10.84
N SER A 275 -26.81 -2.13 10.32
CA SER A 275 -27.11 -0.83 10.94
C SER A 275 -27.86 -1.02 12.27
N LYS A 276 -27.80 -0.01 13.15
CA LYS A 276 -28.50 -0.01 14.46
C LYS A 276 -30.02 -0.22 14.36
N ASN A 277 -30.61 -0.02 13.18
CA ASN A 277 -32.05 -0.06 12.95
C ASN A 277 -32.55 -1.46 12.48
N ARG A 278 -31.66 -2.44 12.28
CA ARG A 278 -32.03 -3.81 11.86
C ARG A 278 -31.92 -4.79 13.03
N THR A 279 -33.05 -5.05 13.69
CA THR A 279 -33.14 -5.94 14.87
C THR A 279 -33.33 -7.43 14.54
N ARG A 280 -33.65 -7.81 13.29
CA ARG A 280 -33.95 -9.20 12.88
C ARG A 280 -33.27 -9.64 11.59
N MET A 281 -31.95 -9.53 11.50
CA MET A 281 -31.21 -10.12 10.38
C MET A 281 -30.63 -11.47 10.80
N THR A 282 -31.05 -12.54 10.13
CA THR A 282 -30.46 -13.87 10.32
C THR A 282 -29.09 -13.95 9.66
N ASP A 283 -28.24 -14.88 10.08
CA ASP A 283 -26.92 -15.06 9.47
C ASP A 283 -26.98 -15.39 7.99
N LYS A 284 -28.01 -16.15 7.56
CA LYS A 284 -28.25 -16.45 6.14
C LYS A 284 -28.54 -15.21 5.31
N HIS A 285 -29.44 -14.33 5.79
CA HIS A 285 -29.73 -13.07 5.09
C HIS A 285 -28.52 -12.14 5.04
N LEU A 286 -27.69 -12.15 6.09
CA LEU A 286 -26.46 -11.39 6.09
C LEU A 286 -25.47 -11.91 5.05
N ASP A 287 -25.30 -13.24 4.93
CA ASP A 287 -24.45 -13.84 3.90
C ASP A 287 -24.92 -13.47 2.50
N ASP A 288 -26.22 -13.60 2.23
CA ASP A 288 -26.82 -13.24 0.94
C ASP A 288 -26.60 -11.75 0.60
N CYS A 289 -26.82 -10.86 1.56
CA CYS A 289 -26.61 -9.43 1.39
C CYS A 289 -25.13 -9.07 1.16
N LEU A 290 -24.22 -9.74 1.86
CA LEU A 290 -22.79 -9.55 1.66
C LEU A 290 -22.37 -10.01 0.26
N ARG A 291 -22.78 -11.21 -0.17
CA ARG A 291 -22.51 -11.73 -1.51
C ARG A 291 -22.94 -10.76 -2.60
N VAL A 292 -24.16 -10.22 -2.50
CA VAL A 292 -24.66 -9.23 -3.47
C VAL A 292 -23.84 -7.94 -3.43
N ALA A 293 -23.54 -7.43 -2.24
CA ALA A 293 -22.88 -6.12 -2.10
C ALA A 293 -21.38 -6.12 -2.46
N ILE A 294 -20.72 -7.28 -2.42
CA ILE A 294 -19.28 -7.42 -2.72
C ILE A 294 -19.05 -7.95 -4.14
N SER A 295 -20.07 -8.54 -4.76
CA SER A 295 -19.96 -9.08 -6.11
C SER A 295 -19.83 -7.96 -7.16
N SER A 296 -18.95 -8.17 -8.13
CA SER A 296 -18.88 -7.38 -9.37
C SER A 296 -19.92 -7.81 -10.41
N TYR A 297 -20.70 -8.87 -10.11
CA TYR A 297 -21.77 -9.35 -10.98
C TYR A 297 -22.95 -8.38 -10.97
N THR A 298 -23.25 -7.81 -12.14
CA THR A 298 -24.47 -7.04 -12.35
C THR A 298 -25.58 -8.00 -12.77
N PRO A 299 -26.62 -8.22 -11.96
CA PRO A 299 -27.73 -9.08 -12.36
C PRO A 299 -28.40 -8.53 -13.62
N ASN A 300 -28.81 -9.44 -14.51
CA ASN A 300 -29.62 -9.04 -15.65
C ASN A 300 -31.05 -8.76 -15.17
N TYR A 301 -31.31 -7.51 -14.78
CA TYR A 301 -32.61 -7.08 -14.25
C TYR A 301 -33.78 -7.38 -15.20
N ASN A 302 -33.54 -7.35 -16.52
CA ASN A 302 -34.57 -7.65 -17.53
C ASN A 302 -35.00 -9.14 -17.51
N ARG A 303 -34.18 -10.04 -16.97
CA ARG A 303 -34.54 -11.45 -16.77
C ARG A 303 -35.18 -11.73 -15.42
N LEU A 304 -35.18 -10.75 -14.52
CA LEU A 304 -35.75 -10.84 -13.17
C LEU A 304 -37.10 -10.11 -13.05
N ALA A 305 -37.49 -9.36 -14.09
CA ALA A 305 -38.75 -8.64 -14.20
C ALA A 305 -39.85 -9.51 -14.81
#